data_AF-A0A371LPT2-F1
#
_entry.id   AF-A0A371LPT2-F1
#
_cell.length_a   1.000
_cell.length_b   1.000
_cell.length_c   1.000
_cell.angle_alpha   90.00
_cell.angle_beta   90.00
_cell.angle_gamma   90.00
#
_symmetry.space_group_name_H-M   'P 1'
#
loop_
_entity.id
_entity.type
_entity.pdbx_description
1 polymer ?
#
loop_
_entity_poly.entity_id
_entity_poly.type
_entity_poly.pdbx_seq_one_letter_code
_entity_poly.pdbx_strand_id
1 'polypeptide(L)'
;MTQSLEFDKIRDFIRLFHYQYSEETLLPEVCDVTLFQEKFSERYGTIGNWEFPSRDRGHSGLEFNQIGQRSLTPIEILNSEHPLDVIQSYVRSLRLGERHYVLNQLNQKAENNDIETISFDEPTHVSFQEWCSQVRKPDHLFLPLDTEFYNTVFDWRQRNDYNLDIGEVAISGRSVVNIHWVPLSSGIKHGYLISSEGLDIVQKWFGDSPDPSGFSYDSQYNILSENRPLMAYIGDEIVEDEEEDTESFREKVDFLYRIVVSELIVESNHAVRLQPTKSLSND
;
A
#
# COMPACT_ATOMS: atom_id res chain seq x y z
N MET A 1 -17.87 -33.96 11.03
CA MET A 1 -17.06 -33.35 12.09
C MET A 1 -16.81 -31.95 11.60
N THR A 2 -17.50 -30.95 12.16
CA THR A 2 -17.30 -29.53 11.87
C THR A 2 -15.83 -29.21 12.17
N GLN A 3 -15.06 -28.74 11.19
CA GLN A 3 -13.70 -28.31 11.46
C GLN A 3 -13.80 -26.95 12.14
N SER A 4 -13.85 -26.94 13.47
CA SER A 4 -13.81 -25.70 14.22
C SER A 4 -12.47 -24.99 13.98
N LEU A 5 -12.53 -23.68 13.78
CA LEU A 5 -11.35 -22.81 13.79
C LEU A 5 -10.51 -23.01 15.07
N GLU A 6 -9.26 -23.43 14.91
CA GLU A 6 -8.33 -23.61 16.05
C GLU A 6 -7.63 -22.28 16.36
N PHE A 7 -7.87 -21.73 17.55
CA PHE A 7 -7.32 -20.42 17.94
C PHE A 7 -5.80 -20.31 17.76
N ASP A 8 -5.05 -21.35 18.13
CA ASP A 8 -3.59 -21.35 18.00
C ASP A 8 -3.14 -21.30 16.53
N LYS A 9 -3.85 -22.00 15.62
CA LYS A 9 -3.59 -21.96 14.18
C LYS A 9 -3.88 -20.60 13.58
N ILE A 10 -5.02 -20.02 13.94
CA ILE A 10 -5.37 -18.65 13.53
C ILE A 10 -4.34 -17.64 14.03
N ARG A 11 -3.93 -17.74 15.30
CA ARG A 11 -2.89 -16.86 15.85
C ARG A 11 -1.62 -16.93 15.01
N ASP A 12 -1.18 -18.13 14.64
CA ASP A 12 0.02 -18.32 13.83
C ASP A 12 -0.16 -17.79 12.40
N PHE A 13 -1.32 -18.03 11.78
CA PHE A 13 -1.68 -17.45 10.48
C PHE A 13 -1.62 -15.92 10.50
N ILE A 14 -2.29 -15.27 11.47
CA ILE A 14 -2.34 -13.81 11.58
C ILE A 14 -0.96 -13.22 11.90
N ARG A 15 -0.15 -13.91 12.71
CA ARG A 15 1.23 -13.49 12.98
C ARG A 15 2.08 -13.51 11.71
N LEU A 16 2.01 -14.59 10.94
CA LEU A 16 2.72 -14.70 9.65
C LEU A 16 2.23 -13.67 8.65
N PHE A 17 0.92 -13.42 8.60
CA PHE A 17 0.33 -12.42 7.73
C PHE A 17 0.82 -11.01 8.07
N HIS A 18 0.83 -10.62 9.35
CA HIS A 18 1.38 -9.34 9.77
C HIS A 18 2.87 -9.20 9.44
N TYR A 19 3.65 -10.27 9.62
CA TYR A 19 5.08 -10.27 9.27
C TYR A 19 5.28 -10.09 7.76
N GLN A 20 4.56 -10.85 6.93
CA GLN A 20 4.67 -10.72 5.48
C GLN A 20 4.24 -9.33 5.01
N TYR A 21 3.19 -8.77 5.60
CA TYR A 21 2.74 -7.42 5.29
C TYR A 21 3.79 -6.36 5.66
N SER A 22 4.44 -6.45 6.83
CA SER A 22 5.46 -5.47 7.22
C SER A 22 6.69 -5.46 6.30
N GLU A 23 6.98 -6.58 5.64
CA GLU A 23 8.10 -6.68 4.68
C GLU A 23 7.73 -6.15 3.28
N GLU A 24 6.44 -6.08 2.93
CA GLU A 24 5.98 -5.79 1.57
C GLU A 24 5.16 -4.51 1.42
N THR A 25 4.69 -3.90 2.53
CA THR A 25 3.86 -2.69 2.49
C THR A 25 4.58 -1.55 1.76
N LEU A 26 3.82 -0.82 0.94
CA LEU A 26 4.34 0.29 0.15
C LEU A 26 4.35 1.59 0.95
N LEU A 27 3.43 1.77 1.90
CA LEU A 27 3.24 3.07 2.54
C LEU A 27 4.49 3.58 3.26
N PRO A 28 5.21 2.78 4.08
CA PRO A 28 6.46 3.20 4.69
C PRO A 28 7.62 3.35 3.69
N GLU A 29 7.48 2.80 2.48
CA GLU A 29 8.46 2.96 1.40
C GLU A 29 8.37 4.36 0.79
N VAL A 30 7.15 4.88 0.59
CA VAL A 30 6.91 6.10 -0.21
C VAL A 30 6.33 7.27 0.57
N CYS A 31 6.04 7.09 1.86
CA CYS A 31 5.54 8.12 2.76
C CYS A 31 6.23 8.01 4.11
N ASP A 32 6.44 9.15 4.76
CA ASP A 32 6.59 9.17 6.20
C ASP A 32 5.25 8.76 6.82
N VAL A 33 5.28 7.80 7.75
CA VAL A 33 4.05 7.24 8.33
C VAL A 33 3.94 7.68 9.78
N THR A 34 2.99 8.57 10.03
CA THR A 34 2.64 8.98 11.38
C THR A 34 1.64 8.01 12.00
N LEU A 35 2.04 7.30 13.04
CA LEU A 35 1.17 6.38 13.76
C LEU A 35 0.27 7.14 14.76
N PHE A 36 -1.04 6.97 14.61
CA PHE A 36 -2.01 7.64 15.46
C PHE A 36 -2.17 6.95 16.83
N GLN A 37 -1.21 7.14 17.72
CA GLN A 37 -1.35 6.87 19.15
C GLN A 37 -0.57 7.91 19.99
N GLU A 38 -1.24 8.61 20.90
CA GLU A 38 -0.62 9.09 22.14
C GLU A 38 -1.22 8.28 23.27
N LYS A 39 -0.31 7.79 24.10
CA LYS A 39 -0.51 7.02 25.33
C LYS A 39 -0.99 5.59 25.12
N PHE A 40 -0.02 4.68 25.17
CA PHE A 40 -0.17 3.51 26.02
C PHE A 40 1.00 3.37 26.99
N SER A 41 0.66 3.39 28.28
CA SER A 41 1.56 3.14 29.40
C SER A 41 1.69 1.65 29.70
N GLU A 42 2.91 1.25 30.03
CA GLU A 42 3.37 0.13 30.87
C GLU A 42 3.10 -1.33 30.48
N ARG A 43 2.13 -1.68 29.62
CA ARG A 43 1.84 -3.12 29.39
C ARG A 43 2.80 -3.86 28.43
N TYR A 44 3.54 -3.14 27.58
CA TYR A 44 4.45 -3.73 26.56
C TYR A 44 5.89 -3.26 26.71
N GLY A 45 6.42 -3.26 27.94
CA GLY A 45 7.85 -3.32 28.24
C GLY A 45 8.78 -2.58 27.28
N THR A 46 9.08 -1.33 27.60
CA THR A 46 10.08 -0.43 26.99
C THR A 46 9.78 0.09 25.58
N ILE A 47 8.96 1.14 25.58
CA ILE A 47 8.95 2.25 24.62
C ILE A 47 10.26 3.03 24.82
N GLY A 48 11.13 3.05 23.81
CA GLY A 48 12.16 4.09 23.72
C GLY A 48 11.47 5.44 23.53
N ASN A 49 11.99 6.50 24.16
CA ASN A 49 11.54 7.87 23.98
C ASN A 49 11.75 8.30 22.52
N TRP A 50 10.79 7.99 21.65
CA TRP A 50 10.62 8.71 20.41
C TRP A 50 9.82 9.95 20.78
N GLU A 51 10.50 11.10 20.78
CA GLU A 51 9.83 12.40 20.78
C GLU A 51 9.08 12.52 19.46
N PHE A 52 7.90 11.89 19.36
CA PHE A 52 6.96 12.23 18.31
C PHE A 52 6.49 13.67 18.57
N PRO A 53 6.49 14.56 17.56
CA PRO A 53 6.00 15.92 17.72
C PRO A 53 4.62 15.89 18.38
N SER A 54 4.50 16.52 19.55
CA SER A 54 3.28 16.60 20.36
C SER A 54 2.04 16.97 19.55
N ARG A 55 0.90 16.29 19.79
CA ARG A 55 -0.40 16.39 19.08
C ARG A 55 -1.16 17.73 19.08
N ASP A 56 -0.55 18.88 19.35
CA ASP A 56 -1.31 20.14 19.41
C ASP A 56 -1.39 20.93 18.09
N ARG A 57 -1.16 20.28 16.94
CA ARG A 57 -1.43 20.89 15.63
C ARG A 57 -2.17 19.93 14.68
N GLY A 58 -3.50 20.10 14.59
CA GLY A 58 -4.15 20.11 13.26
C GLY A 58 -4.81 18.84 12.69
N HIS A 59 -5.11 17.78 13.47
CA HIS A 59 -5.59 16.52 12.86
C HIS A 59 -7.03 16.08 13.21
N SER A 60 -7.76 16.82 14.05
CA SER A 60 -9.18 16.53 14.33
C SER A 60 -10.12 16.77 13.13
N GLY A 61 -9.58 17.24 11.99
CA GLY A 61 -10.30 17.46 10.74
C GLY A 61 -9.84 16.56 9.59
N LEU A 62 -8.97 15.56 9.83
CA LEU A 62 -8.56 14.64 8.77
C LEU A 62 -9.66 13.62 8.48
N GLU A 63 -9.94 13.41 7.20
CA GLU A 63 -10.77 12.30 6.73
C GLU A 63 -9.92 11.04 6.61
N PHE A 64 -10.52 9.90 6.96
CA PHE A 64 -9.85 8.60 6.96
C PHE A 64 -10.49 7.66 5.95
N ASN A 65 -9.63 6.99 5.20
CA ASN A 65 -9.94 6.02 4.17
C ASN A 65 -9.54 4.62 4.63
N GLN A 66 -10.19 3.60 4.07
CA GLN A 66 -9.89 2.20 4.36
C GLN A 66 -9.33 1.54 3.10
N ILE A 67 -8.20 0.85 3.26
CA ILE A 67 -7.60 0.02 2.22
C ILE A 67 -7.62 -1.40 2.75
N GLY A 68 -8.30 -2.30 2.06
CA GLY A 68 -8.47 -3.66 2.55
C GLY A 68 -9.27 -4.52 1.59
N GLN A 69 -9.36 -5.80 1.91
CA GLN A 69 -10.13 -6.76 1.14
C GLN A 69 -10.87 -7.72 2.09
N ARG A 70 -12.09 -8.06 1.68
CA ARG A 70 -12.93 -9.09 2.28
C ARG A 70 -12.89 -10.31 1.38
N SER A 71 -12.71 -11.49 1.96
CA SER A 71 -12.65 -12.75 1.20
C SER A 71 -13.25 -13.92 1.98
N LEU A 72 -14.02 -14.76 1.29
CA LEU A 72 -14.45 -16.05 1.82
C LEU A 72 -13.28 -17.03 1.77
N THR A 73 -12.75 -17.38 2.94
CA THR A 73 -11.52 -18.15 3.10
C THR A 73 -11.84 -19.54 3.62
N PRO A 74 -11.47 -20.62 2.90
CA PRO A 74 -11.63 -21.98 3.42
C PRO A 74 -10.95 -22.17 4.78
N ILE A 75 -11.66 -22.79 5.73
CA ILE A 75 -11.15 -23.04 7.09
C ILE A 75 -9.83 -23.84 7.06
N GLU A 76 -9.71 -24.80 6.14
CA GLU A 76 -8.51 -25.59 5.94
C GLU A 76 -7.25 -24.76 5.67
N ILE A 77 -7.39 -23.59 5.02
CA ILE A 77 -6.27 -22.68 4.75
C ILE A 77 -5.81 -22.00 6.04
N LEU A 78 -6.76 -21.55 6.87
CA LEU A 78 -6.46 -20.91 8.14
C LEU A 78 -5.88 -21.88 9.17
N ASN A 79 -6.26 -23.17 9.07
CA ASN A 79 -5.73 -24.25 9.88
C ASN A 79 -4.48 -24.93 9.26
N SER A 80 -4.02 -24.48 8.09
CA SER A 80 -2.88 -25.06 7.39
C SER A 80 -1.55 -24.79 8.11
N GLU A 81 -0.64 -25.75 8.06
CA GLU A 81 0.76 -25.57 8.50
C GLU A 81 1.57 -24.69 7.52
N HIS A 82 1.10 -24.55 6.27
CA HIS A 82 1.81 -23.85 5.20
C HIS A 82 0.91 -22.85 4.44
N PRO A 83 0.40 -21.79 5.09
CA PRO A 83 -0.52 -20.83 4.47
C PRO A 83 0.18 -19.73 3.64
N LEU A 84 1.49 -19.83 3.41
CA LEU A 84 2.31 -18.74 2.88
C LEU A 84 1.83 -18.20 1.53
N ASP A 85 1.44 -19.08 0.60
CA ASP A 85 0.99 -18.65 -0.74
C ASP A 85 -0.28 -17.80 -0.66
N VAL A 86 -1.20 -18.14 0.23
CA VAL A 86 -2.45 -17.39 0.45
C VAL A 86 -2.17 -16.08 1.15
N ILE A 87 -1.31 -16.10 2.18
CA ILE A 87 -0.85 -14.90 2.88
C ILE A 87 -0.21 -13.93 1.88
N GLN A 88 0.68 -14.40 1.01
CA GLN A 88 1.31 -13.58 -0.02
C GLN A 88 0.28 -13.00 -0.99
N SER A 89 -0.75 -13.75 -1.36
CA SER A 89 -1.84 -13.23 -2.18
C SER A 89 -2.56 -12.06 -1.51
N TYR A 90 -2.90 -12.18 -0.23
CA TYR A 90 -3.54 -11.09 0.53
C TYR A 90 -2.64 -9.87 0.70
N VAL A 91 -1.36 -10.08 1.02
CA VAL A 91 -0.38 -8.99 1.14
C VAL A 91 -0.22 -8.24 -0.17
N ARG A 92 -0.12 -8.96 -1.30
CA ARG A 92 -0.04 -8.35 -2.63
C ARG A 92 -1.29 -7.51 -2.94
N SER A 93 -2.48 -7.98 -2.60
CA SER A 93 -3.72 -7.21 -2.73
C SER A 93 -3.68 -5.91 -1.92
N LEU A 94 -3.23 -5.95 -0.66
CA LEU A 94 -3.06 -4.75 0.17
C LEU A 94 -2.07 -3.78 -0.46
N ARG A 95 -0.88 -4.25 -0.84
CA ARG A 95 0.16 -3.43 -1.46
C ARG A 95 -0.33 -2.76 -2.75
N LEU A 96 -1.10 -3.48 -3.57
CA LEU A 96 -1.74 -2.91 -4.76
C LEU A 96 -2.77 -1.84 -4.40
N GLY A 97 -3.58 -2.08 -3.37
CA GLY A 97 -4.53 -1.10 -2.84
C GLY A 97 -3.85 0.17 -2.32
N GLU A 98 -2.75 0.02 -1.57
CA GLU A 98 -1.91 1.13 -1.08
C GLU A 98 -1.35 1.96 -2.24
N ARG A 99 -0.78 1.29 -3.25
CA ARG A 99 -0.28 1.95 -4.46
C ARG A 99 -1.38 2.74 -5.16
N HIS A 100 -2.51 2.10 -5.37
CA HIS A 100 -3.64 2.73 -6.06
C HIS A 100 -4.16 3.93 -5.27
N TYR A 101 -4.23 3.81 -3.94
CA TYR A 101 -4.60 4.90 -3.04
C TYR A 101 -3.66 6.10 -3.20
N VAL A 102 -2.35 5.90 -3.05
CA VAL A 102 -1.34 6.98 -3.17
C VAL A 102 -1.43 7.65 -4.54
N LEU A 103 -1.44 6.87 -5.63
CA LEU A 103 -1.48 7.42 -6.98
C LEU A 103 -2.78 8.16 -7.30
N ASN A 104 -3.92 7.70 -6.78
CA ASN A 104 -5.19 8.43 -6.94
C ASN A 104 -5.19 9.75 -6.16
N GLN A 105 -4.65 9.76 -4.93
CA GLN A 105 -4.52 10.98 -4.14
C GLN A 105 -3.61 12.00 -4.85
N LEU A 106 -2.48 11.54 -5.42
CA LEU A 106 -1.61 12.40 -6.23
C LEU A 106 -2.31 12.91 -7.49
N ASN A 107 -3.10 12.06 -8.17
CA ASN A 107 -3.87 12.50 -9.34
C ASN A 107 -4.88 13.60 -8.98
N GLN A 108 -5.65 13.41 -7.91
CA GLN A 108 -6.62 14.38 -7.43
C GLN A 108 -5.96 15.71 -7.04
N LYS A 109 -4.83 15.66 -6.33
CA LYS A 109 -4.03 16.86 -6.00
C LYS A 109 -3.53 17.57 -7.25
N ALA A 110 -3.11 16.82 -8.27
CA ALA A 110 -2.67 17.42 -9.53
C ALA A 110 -3.84 18.07 -10.30
N GLU A 111 -5.03 17.46 -10.28
CA GLU A 111 -6.26 18.04 -10.86
C GLU A 111 -6.68 19.33 -10.15
N ASN A 112 -6.44 19.41 -8.84
CA ASN A 112 -6.68 20.61 -8.04
C ASN A 112 -5.56 21.66 -8.14
N ASN A 113 -4.46 21.37 -8.84
CA ASN A 113 -3.23 22.18 -8.91
C ASN A 113 -2.47 22.32 -7.59
N ASP A 114 -2.64 21.37 -6.66
CA ASP A 114 -1.86 21.30 -5.42
C ASP A 114 -0.45 20.74 -5.66
N ILE A 115 -0.27 19.93 -6.71
CA ILE A 115 1.03 19.50 -7.21
C ILE A 115 1.20 19.88 -8.67
N GLU A 116 2.43 20.15 -9.07
CA GLU A 116 2.75 20.57 -10.43
C GLU A 116 2.49 19.44 -11.43
N THR A 117 2.08 19.81 -12.64
CA THR A 117 1.97 18.90 -13.78
C THR A 117 2.92 19.32 -14.88
N ILE A 118 3.83 18.43 -15.27
CA ILE A 118 4.74 18.62 -16.39
C ILE A 118 4.19 17.85 -17.58
N SER A 119 3.85 18.60 -18.63
CA SER A 119 3.47 18.02 -19.91
C SER A 119 4.71 17.75 -20.76
N PHE A 120 4.78 16.59 -21.42
CA PHE A 120 5.90 16.24 -22.30
C PHE A 120 5.42 15.46 -23.53
N ASP A 121 6.14 15.60 -24.65
CA ASP A 121 5.80 14.91 -25.91
C ASP A 121 6.33 13.48 -25.96
N GLU A 122 7.60 13.29 -25.57
CA GLU A 122 8.24 11.98 -25.53
C GLU A 122 9.14 11.92 -24.27
N PRO A 123 9.11 10.80 -23.52
CA PRO A 123 9.96 10.66 -22.36
C PRO A 123 11.40 10.46 -22.83
N THR A 124 12.33 11.30 -22.36
CA THR A 124 13.76 11.17 -22.67
C THR A 124 14.60 11.26 -21.40
N HIS A 125 15.88 10.88 -21.48
CA HIS A 125 16.81 11.05 -20.35
C HIS A 125 16.95 12.52 -19.93
N VAL A 126 16.93 13.46 -20.89
CA VAL A 126 17.00 14.90 -20.60
C VAL A 126 15.74 15.35 -19.87
N SER A 127 14.56 14.93 -20.36
CA SER A 127 13.28 15.19 -19.70
C SER A 127 13.30 14.68 -18.26
N PHE A 128 13.84 13.49 -18.01
CA PHE A 128 13.93 12.92 -16.68
C PHE A 128 14.81 13.75 -15.73
N GLN A 129 15.98 14.21 -16.19
CA GLN A 129 16.84 15.11 -15.40
C GLN A 129 16.12 16.43 -15.06
N GLU A 130 15.37 16.98 -16.01
CA GLU A 130 14.56 18.17 -15.81
C GLU A 130 13.44 17.93 -14.78
N TRP A 131 12.72 16.81 -14.87
CA TRP A 131 11.69 16.44 -13.89
C TRP A 131 12.28 16.31 -12.48
N CYS A 132 13.45 15.69 -12.37
CA CYS A 132 14.15 15.54 -11.09
C CYS A 132 14.64 16.85 -10.50
N SER A 133 14.75 17.92 -11.30
CA SER A 133 15.06 19.25 -10.78
C SER A 133 13.84 19.97 -10.18
N GLN A 134 12.63 19.53 -10.50
CA GLN A 134 11.38 20.09 -9.97
C GLN A 134 10.98 19.47 -8.62
N VAL A 135 11.47 18.26 -8.36
CA VAL A 135 11.22 17.54 -7.10
C VAL A 135 12.44 17.65 -6.20
N ARG A 136 12.24 18.01 -4.94
CA ARG A 136 13.30 17.99 -3.94
C ARG A 136 13.60 16.54 -3.58
N LYS A 137 14.86 16.11 -3.78
CA LYS A 137 15.34 14.74 -3.46
C LYS A 137 14.40 13.62 -3.93
N PRO A 138 14.14 13.51 -5.24
CA PRO A 138 13.29 12.45 -5.74
C PRO A 138 13.92 11.08 -5.48
N ASP A 139 13.09 10.10 -5.11
CA ASP A 139 13.49 8.73 -4.77
C ASP A 139 12.53 7.67 -5.33
N HIS A 140 11.31 8.05 -5.76
CA HIS A 140 10.36 7.15 -6.41
C HIS A 140 9.80 7.74 -7.70
N LEU A 141 9.80 6.94 -8.77
CA LEU A 141 9.20 7.24 -10.06
C LEU A 141 8.18 6.16 -10.40
N PHE A 142 6.90 6.50 -10.37
CA PHE A 142 5.82 5.65 -10.84
C PHE A 142 5.57 5.92 -12.32
N LEU A 143 5.68 4.89 -13.16
CA LEU A 143 5.41 4.98 -14.60
C LEU A 143 4.30 4.01 -14.99
N PRO A 144 3.31 4.46 -15.77
CA PRO A 144 2.41 3.55 -16.48
C PRO A 144 3.22 2.57 -17.33
N LEU A 145 2.84 1.30 -17.32
CA LEU A 145 3.45 0.25 -18.13
C LEU A 145 2.97 0.38 -19.59
N ASP A 146 3.52 1.38 -20.27
CA ASP A 146 3.32 1.67 -21.69
C ASP A 146 4.64 1.48 -22.46
N THR A 147 4.53 1.13 -23.73
CA THR A 147 5.66 0.82 -24.61
C THR A 147 6.66 1.97 -24.73
N GLU A 148 6.19 3.23 -24.78
CA GLU A 148 7.08 4.41 -24.87
C GLU A 148 7.90 4.57 -23.58
N PHE A 149 7.26 4.50 -22.41
CA PHE A 149 7.98 4.57 -21.13
C PHE A 149 8.97 3.42 -20.98
N TYR A 150 8.54 2.19 -21.31
CA TYR A 150 9.39 1.01 -21.20
C TYR A 150 10.64 1.13 -22.09
N ASN A 151 10.47 1.53 -23.36
CA ASN A 151 11.59 1.70 -24.28
C ASN A 151 12.55 2.81 -23.83
N THR A 152 12.01 3.94 -23.33
CA THR A 152 12.86 5.02 -22.82
C THR A 152 13.69 4.59 -21.61
N VAL A 153 13.09 3.90 -20.64
CA VAL A 153 13.82 3.38 -19.48
C VAL A 153 14.86 2.33 -19.92
N PHE A 154 14.52 1.51 -20.91
CA PHE A 154 15.46 0.55 -21.51
C PHE A 154 16.63 1.25 -22.23
N ASP A 155 16.42 2.41 -22.83
CA ASP A 155 17.50 3.19 -23.44
C ASP A 155 18.42 3.81 -22.37
N TRP A 156 17.89 4.22 -21.21
CA TRP A 156 18.70 4.68 -20.07
C TRP A 156 19.66 3.58 -19.58
N ARG A 157 19.18 2.32 -19.57
CA ARG A 157 20.01 1.14 -19.27
C ARG A 157 21.21 1.03 -20.20
N GLN A 158 21.05 1.24 -21.50
CA GLN A 158 22.16 1.12 -22.45
C GLN A 158 23.25 2.17 -22.22
N ARG A 159 22.93 3.27 -21.52
CA ARG A 159 23.85 4.37 -21.20
C ARG A 159 24.58 4.20 -19.87
N ASN A 160 24.38 3.10 -19.15
CA ASN A 160 24.88 2.83 -17.78
C ASN A 160 24.28 3.76 -16.69
N ASP A 161 23.16 4.43 -16.97
CA ASP A 161 22.46 5.29 -16.01
C ASP A 161 21.49 4.49 -15.09
N TYR A 162 21.31 3.18 -15.34
CA TYR A 162 20.36 2.30 -14.67
C TYR A 162 20.99 0.94 -14.32
N ASN A 163 20.76 0.46 -13.10
CA ASN A 163 21.24 -0.85 -12.64
C ASN A 163 20.06 -1.84 -12.60
N LEU A 164 20.12 -2.89 -13.42
CA LEU A 164 18.96 -3.75 -13.74
C LEU A 164 18.45 -4.62 -12.62
N ASP A 165 19.31 -5.00 -11.68
CA ASP A 165 18.92 -5.95 -10.64
C ASP A 165 17.92 -5.34 -9.64
N ILE A 166 17.70 -4.01 -9.66
CA ILE A 166 17.06 -3.32 -8.53
C ILE A 166 15.91 -2.39 -8.94
N GLY A 167 15.66 -2.12 -10.23
CA GLY A 167 14.60 -1.15 -10.58
C GLY A 167 15.03 0.31 -10.41
N GLU A 168 16.33 0.58 -10.30
CA GLU A 168 16.88 1.85 -9.82
C GLU A 168 17.63 2.64 -10.92
N VAL A 169 17.29 3.92 -11.11
CA VAL A 169 18.04 4.86 -11.98
C VAL A 169 18.93 5.76 -11.14
N ALA A 170 20.21 5.85 -11.50
CA ALA A 170 21.14 6.80 -10.90
C ALA A 170 21.18 8.10 -11.73
N ILE A 171 20.77 9.21 -11.13
CA ILE A 171 20.84 10.53 -11.78
C ILE A 171 22.21 11.13 -11.51
N SER A 172 23.03 11.21 -12.56
CA SER A 172 24.34 11.90 -12.54
C SER A 172 25.24 11.48 -11.36
N GLY A 173 25.14 10.21 -10.93
CA GLY A 173 25.92 9.62 -9.85
C GLY A 173 25.64 10.14 -8.44
N ARG A 174 24.49 10.79 -8.18
CA ARG A 174 24.19 11.40 -6.87
C ARG A 174 22.89 10.97 -6.20
N SER A 175 21.82 10.76 -6.96
CA SER A 175 20.52 10.34 -6.43
C SER A 175 20.03 9.10 -7.15
N VAL A 176 19.57 8.11 -6.39
CA VAL A 176 18.99 6.87 -6.91
C VAL A 176 17.47 6.99 -6.81
N VAL A 177 16.77 6.77 -7.92
CA VAL A 177 15.30 6.79 -8.00
C VAL A 177 14.81 5.39 -8.33
N ASN A 178 13.92 4.87 -7.49
CA ASN A 178 13.23 3.60 -7.66
C ASN A 178 12.11 3.74 -8.70
N ILE A 179 12.16 2.94 -9.77
CA ILE A 179 11.12 2.87 -10.78
C ILE A 179 10.08 1.84 -10.39
N HIS A 180 8.84 2.30 -10.34
CA HIS A 180 7.65 1.51 -10.07
C HIS A 180 6.77 1.44 -11.30
N TRP A 181 6.67 0.26 -11.90
CA TRP A 181 5.76 0.03 -13.02
C TRP A 181 4.33 -0.13 -12.54
N VAL A 182 3.43 0.63 -13.16
CA VAL A 182 2.00 0.67 -12.85
C VAL A 182 1.22 0.07 -14.02
N PRO A 183 0.52 -1.06 -13.85
CA PRO A 183 -0.27 -1.65 -14.92
C PRO A 183 -1.31 -0.66 -15.45
N LEU A 184 -1.46 -0.52 -16.76
CA LEU A 184 -2.46 0.36 -17.38
C LEU A 184 -3.89 -0.02 -16.97
N SER A 185 -4.14 -1.30 -16.65
CA SER A 185 -5.41 -1.78 -16.12
C SER A 185 -5.81 -1.17 -14.77
N SER A 186 -4.88 -0.55 -14.04
CA SER A 186 -5.17 0.18 -12.80
C SER A 186 -5.93 1.49 -13.02
N GLY A 187 -6.06 1.96 -14.26
CA GLY A 187 -6.66 3.26 -14.58
C GLY A 187 -5.74 4.45 -14.39
N ILE A 188 -4.53 4.25 -13.85
CA ILE A 188 -3.50 5.29 -13.74
C ILE A 188 -2.81 5.49 -15.10
N LYS A 189 -2.96 6.69 -15.67
CA LYS A 189 -2.46 7.05 -17.01
C LYS A 189 -1.30 8.04 -17.01
N HIS A 190 -0.94 8.56 -15.83
CA HIS A 190 0.09 9.56 -15.68
C HIS A 190 1.27 8.97 -14.90
N GLY A 191 2.47 9.47 -15.15
CA GLY A 191 3.62 9.18 -14.31
C GLY A 191 3.63 10.09 -13.08
N TYR A 192 4.32 9.67 -12.02
CA TYR A 192 4.52 10.48 -10.82
C TYR A 192 5.95 10.35 -10.36
N LEU A 193 6.64 11.47 -10.23
CA LEU A 193 7.94 11.53 -9.58
C LEU A 193 7.74 12.17 -8.21
N ILE A 194 8.17 11.47 -7.16
CA ILE A 194 7.93 11.86 -5.78
C ILE A 194 9.21 11.76 -4.96
N SER A 195 9.17 12.40 -3.80
CA SER A 195 10.14 12.28 -2.72
C SER A 195 9.43 11.81 -1.46
N SER A 196 9.82 10.65 -0.95
CA SER A 196 9.24 10.08 0.28
C SER A 196 9.34 11.04 1.47
N GLU A 197 10.36 11.92 1.53
CA GLU A 197 10.58 12.87 2.63
C GLU A 197 9.51 13.96 2.75
N GLY A 198 8.69 14.17 1.71
CA GLY A 198 7.63 15.18 1.71
C GLY A 198 6.24 14.64 1.45
N LEU A 199 6.05 13.32 1.58
CA LEU A 199 4.74 12.68 1.58
C LEU A 199 4.49 12.13 2.98
N ASP A 200 3.35 12.46 3.58
CA ASP A 200 2.97 11.98 4.91
C ASP A 200 1.55 11.42 4.91
N ILE A 201 1.35 10.37 5.69
CA ILE A 201 0.04 9.79 5.98
C ILE A 201 -0.08 9.49 7.46
N VAL A 202 -1.29 9.68 7.99
CA VAL A 202 -1.61 9.26 9.35
C VAL A 202 -2.30 7.90 9.31
N GLN A 203 -1.69 6.89 9.94
CA GLN A 203 -2.26 5.55 10.01
C GLN A 203 -2.82 5.26 11.40
N LYS A 204 -4.02 4.69 11.46
CA LYS A 204 -4.66 4.29 12.71
C LYS A 204 -4.27 2.88 13.13
N TRP A 205 -4.23 2.67 14.44
CA TRP A 205 -4.05 1.35 15.04
C TRP A 205 -5.40 0.69 15.27
N PHE A 206 -5.38 -0.63 15.40
CA PHE A 206 -6.52 -1.39 15.89
C PHE A 206 -6.98 -0.85 17.25
N GLY A 207 -8.28 -0.56 17.39
CA GLY A 207 -8.87 0.09 18.57
C GLY A 207 -9.05 1.61 18.43
N ASP A 208 -8.24 2.28 17.60
CA ASP A 208 -8.38 3.71 17.28
C ASP A 208 -9.25 3.96 16.03
N SER A 209 -9.57 2.88 15.32
CA SER A 209 -10.48 2.85 14.18
C SER A 209 -11.84 2.28 14.57
N PRO A 210 -12.95 2.82 14.04
CA PRO A 210 -14.26 2.23 14.22
C PRO A 210 -14.30 0.84 13.60
N ASP A 211 -15.11 -0.06 14.17
CA ASP A 211 -15.34 -1.39 13.62
C ASP A 211 -15.78 -1.36 12.14
N PRO A 212 -15.47 -2.40 11.35
CA PRO A 212 -15.89 -2.47 9.96
C PRO A 212 -17.41 -2.48 9.85
N SER A 213 -17.96 -1.51 9.10
CA SER A 213 -19.40 -1.41 8.87
C SER A 213 -19.91 -2.59 8.06
N GLY A 214 -21.02 -3.21 8.47
CA GLY A 214 -21.65 -4.30 7.73
C GLY A 214 -20.88 -5.63 7.77
N PHE A 215 -20.01 -5.80 8.76
CA PHE A 215 -19.22 -7.01 8.98
C PHE A 215 -19.42 -7.50 10.41
N SER A 216 -19.97 -8.71 10.56
CA SER A 216 -20.05 -9.43 11.84
C SER A 216 -18.78 -10.24 12.01
N TYR A 217 -18.18 -10.20 13.20
CA TYR A 217 -16.92 -10.86 13.46
C TYR A 217 -16.79 -11.33 14.90
N ASP A 218 -15.96 -12.35 15.09
CA ASP A 218 -15.70 -12.89 16.41
C ASP A 218 -14.62 -12.09 17.14
N SER A 219 -15.06 -11.33 18.14
CA SER A 219 -14.21 -10.47 18.96
C SER A 219 -13.10 -11.21 19.72
N GLN A 220 -13.17 -12.54 19.86
CA GLN A 220 -12.08 -13.31 20.49
C GLN A 220 -10.75 -13.14 19.74
N TYR A 221 -10.79 -12.88 18.43
CA TYR A 221 -9.61 -12.72 17.60
C TYR A 221 -9.05 -11.29 17.60
N ASN A 222 -9.74 -10.32 18.21
CA ASN A 222 -9.30 -8.91 18.25
C ASN A 222 -7.91 -8.73 18.89
N ILE A 223 -7.59 -9.57 19.88
CA ILE A 223 -6.29 -9.58 20.55
C ILE A 223 -5.12 -9.82 19.58
N LEU A 224 -5.38 -10.43 18.41
CA LEU A 224 -4.35 -10.73 17.41
C LEU A 224 -3.94 -9.50 16.59
N SER A 225 -4.81 -8.50 16.48
CA SER A 225 -4.55 -7.22 15.82
C SER A 225 -4.35 -6.06 16.80
N GLU A 226 -4.51 -6.29 18.10
CA GLU A 226 -4.31 -5.27 19.13
C GLU A 226 -2.92 -4.62 18.97
N ASN A 227 -2.90 -3.28 19.00
CA ASN A 227 -1.70 -2.47 18.84
C ASN A 227 -0.96 -2.66 17.51
N ARG A 228 -1.69 -2.96 16.43
CA ARG A 228 -1.13 -3.08 15.07
C ARG A 228 -1.86 -2.17 14.08
N PRO A 229 -1.14 -1.65 13.06
CA PRO A 229 -1.75 -0.86 11.99
C PRO A 229 -2.59 -1.71 11.01
N LEU A 230 -2.15 -2.94 10.73
CA LEU A 230 -2.92 -3.92 9.96
C LEU A 230 -3.96 -4.59 10.88
N MET A 231 -5.22 -4.48 10.49
CA MET A 231 -6.38 -4.97 11.24
C MET A 231 -6.97 -6.17 10.54
N ALA A 232 -7.04 -7.30 11.21
CA ALA A 232 -7.60 -8.53 10.70
C ALA A 232 -8.83 -8.92 11.53
N TYR A 233 -9.90 -9.29 10.85
CA TYR A 233 -11.18 -9.66 11.43
C TYR A 233 -11.64 -10.98 10.81
N ILE A 234 -12.15 -11.88 11.66
CA ILE A 234 -12.61 -13.20 11.27
C ILE A 234 -14.10 -13.27 11.58
N GLY A 235 -14.88 -13.43 10.52
CA GLY A 235 -16.34 -13.46 10.52
C GLY A 235 -16.91 -14.79 10.94
N ASP A 236 -18.21 -14.95 10.68
CA ASP A 236 -18.94 -16.19 10.93
C ASP A 236 -18.54 -17.28 9.92
N GLU A 237 -18.57 -18.54 10.36
CA GLU A 237 -18.42 -19.71 9.50
C GLU A 237 -19.66 -19.88 8.62
N ILE A 238 -19.46 -20.06 7.31
CA ILE A 238 -20.51 -20.22 6.31
C ILE A 238 -20.39 -21.61 5.67
N VAL A 239 -21.49 -22.35 5.71
CA VAL A 239 -21.70 -23.57 4.91
C VAL A 239 -22.49 -23.15 3.67
N GLU A 240 -21.89 -23.24 2.50
CA GLU A 240 -22.60 -23.01 1.24
C GLU A 240 -23.36 -24.29 0.86
N ASP A 241 -24.68 -24.20 0.63
CA ASP A 241 -25.60 -25.33 0.43
C ASP A 241 -25.29 -26.18 -0.83
N GLU A 242 -25.61 -27.48 -0.74
CA GLU A 242 -25.23 -28.61 -1.62
C GLU A 242 -25.68 -28.57 -3.11
N GLU A 243 -26.19 -27.47 -3.68
CA GLU A 243 -26.84 -27.48 -5.01
C GLU A 243 -25.98 -27.08 -6.23
N GLU A 244 -24.68 -26.79 -6.10
CA GLU A 244 -23.79 -26.60 -7.27
C GLU A 244 -22.62 -27.59 -7.28
N ASP A 245 -22.87 -28.71 -7.97
CA ASP A 245 -22.05 -29.92 -8.08
C ASP A 245 -20.83 -29.76 -9.03
N THR A 246 -19.93 -28.82 -8.75
CA THR A 246 -18.58 -28.77 -9.33
C THR A 246 -17.58 -28.18 -8.34
N GLU A 247 -16.72 -29.04 -7.76
CA GLU A 247 -15.66 -28.74 -6.78
C GLU A 247 -16.12 -28.30 -5.36
N SER A 248 -16.68 -29.25 -4.60
CA SER A 248 -16.65 -29.34 -3.13
C SER A 248 -16.70 -28.03 -2.32
N PHE A 249 -17.88 -27.69 -1.80
CA PHE A 249 -18.09 -26.69 -0.75
C PHE A 249 -17.34 -27.06 0.53
N ARG A 250 -16.13 -26.51 0.71
CA ARG A 250 -15.40 -26.53 1.98
C ARG A 250 -16.02 -25.50 2.92
N GLU A 251 -16.04 -25.76 4.22
CA GLU A 251 -16.41 -24.76 5.23
C GLU A 251 -15.52 -23.51 5.04
N LYS A 252 -16.14 -22.33 4.93
CA LYS A 252 -15.44 -21.04 4.71
C LYS A 252 -15.75 -20.10 5.86
N VAL A 253 -14.85 -19.16 6.10
CA VAL A 253 -15.06 -18.04 6.99
C VAL A 253 -14.83 -16.73 6.24
N ASP A 254 -15.61 -15.73 6.60
CA ASP A 254 -15.43 -14.39 6.07
C ASP A 254 -14.21 -13.71 6.69
N PHE A 255 -13.15 -13.52 5.92
CA PHE A 255 -11.92 -12.90 6.39
C PHE A 255 -11.81 -11.48 5.85
N LEU A 256 -11.71 -10.50 6.75
CA LEU A 256 -11.50 -9.10 6.40
C LEU A 256 -10.16 -8.64 6.95
N TYR A 257 -9.34 -8.07 6.09
CA TYR A 257 -8.13 -7.37 6.49
C TYR A 257 -8.13 -5.96 5.91
N ARG A 258 -7.70 -4.99 6.73
CA ARG A 258 -7.67 -3.58 6.34
C ARG A 258 -6.64 -2.78 7.12
N ILE A 259 -6.24 -1.67 6.52
CA ILE A 259 -5.60 -0.53 7.19
C ILE A 259 -6.51 0.68 7.06
N VAL A 260 -6.34 1.64 7.98
CA VAL A 260 -7.09 2.90 7.97
C VAL A 260 -6.09 4.04 7.97
N VAL A 261 -6.14 4.86 6.92
CA VAL A 261 -5.15 5.92 6.65
C VAL A 261 -5.86 7.24 6.36
N SER A 262 -5.25 8.37 6.72
CA SER A 262 -5.74 9.68 6.34
C SER A 262 -5.55 9.94 4.84
N GLU A 263 -6.16 11.02 4.35
CA GLU A 263 -5.71 11.65 3.10
C GLU A 263 -4.19 11.85 3.07
N LEU A 264 -3.62 11.74 1.87
CA LEU A 264 -2.19 11.96 1.64
C LEU A 264 -1.87 13.45 1.82
N ILE A 265 -0.87 13.75 2.63
CA ILE A 265 -0.31 15.10 2.77
C ILE A 265 0.92 15.16 1.86
N VAL A 266 1.01 16.21 1.04
CA VAL A 266 2.14 16.40 0.12
C VAL A 266 2.70 17.79 0.35
N GLU A 267 3.96 17.85 0.77
CA GLU A 267 4.70 19.08 0.88
C GLU A 267 5.01 19.66 -0.51
N SER A 268 5.08 20.99 -0.61
CA SER A 268 5.40 21.67 -1.87
C SER A 268 6.72 21.16 -2.46
N ASN A 269 6.74 20.92 -3.77
CA ASN A 269 7.89 20.45 -4.54
C ASN A 269 8.41 19.04 -4.15
N HIS A 270 7.59 18.20 -3.52
CA HIS A 270 7.93 16.79 -3.25
C HIS A 270 7.17 15.79 -4.13
N ALA A 271 6.27 16.26 -4.99
CA ALA A 271 5.64 15.44 -6.00
C ALA A 271 5.36 16.26 -7.26
N VAL A 272 5.45 15.60 -8.41
CA VAL A 272 5.05 16.14 -9.70
C VAL A 272 4.34 15.08 -10.52
N ARG A 273 3.27 15.47 -11.21
CA ARG A 273 2.60 14.63 -12.20
C ARG A 273 3.27 14.78 -13.55
N LEU A 274 3.62 13.66 -14.17
CA LEU A 274 4.20 13.58 -15.51
C LEU A 274 3.08 13.20 -16.47
N GLN A 275 2.68 14.16 -17.33
CA GLN A 275 1.58 13.99 -18.26
C GLN A 275 2.10 13.91 -19.70
N PRO A 276 1.94 12.77 -20.39
CA PRO A 276 2.23 12.72 -21.82
C PRO A 276 1.20 13.59 -22.59
N THR A 277 1.65 14.31 -23.61
CA THR A 277 0.76 15.09 -24.50
C THR A 277 0.03 14.19 -25.50
N LYS A 278 0.59 13.02 -25.80
CA LYS A 278 -0.03 11.95 -26.58
C LYS A 278 -0.74 10.98 -25.64
N SER A 279 -1.84 10.39 -26.09
CA SER A 279 -2.49 9.30 -25.35
C SER A 279 -1.60 8.08 -25.33
N LEU A 280 -1.44 7.46 -24.15
CA LEU A 280 -0.76 6.17 -24.02
C LEU A 280 -1.45 5.09 -24.85
N SER A 281 -0.66 4.22 -25.47
CA SER A 281 -1.12 3.14 -26.33
C SER A 281 -1.25 1.85 -25.56
N ASN A 282 -2.35 1.12 -25.73
CA ASN A 282 -2.55 -0.21 -25.14
C ASN A 282 -2.00 -1.34 -26.02
N ASP A 283 -1.13 -1.03 -26.99
CA ASP A 283 -0.70 -1.99 -28.04
C ASP A 283 0.19 -3.11 -27.50
#